data_AF-A0A6L3C700-F1
#
_entry.id   AF-A0A6L3C700-F1
#
_cell.length_a   1.000
_cell.length_b   1.000
_cell.length_c   1.000
_cell.angle_alpha   90.00
_cell.angle_beta   90.00
_cell.angle_gamma   90.00
#
_symmetry.space_group_name_H-M   'P 1'
#
loop_
_entity.id
_entity.type
_entity.pdbx_description
1 polymer ?
#
loop_
_entity_poly.entity_id
_entity_poly.type
_entity_poly.pdbx_seq_one_letter_code
_entity_poly.pdbx_strand_id
1 'polypeptide(L)'
;GLYGNAGQANYGAAKDGIAGFTRVVARDLGRYGVTANAISPSAATRMIGSIPDDARALRAARGISTGAALTLRGGADDIAPMVAWLASEEAAHVNGHVFHVTEGLVTLLNEPEPVKTIQKDGKWTVEELVRVFPVTIGIELGNPAPSQVPQE
;
A
#
# COMPACT_ATOMS: atom_id res chain seq x y z
N GLY A 1 -3.81 -4.78 -1.60
CA GLY A 1 -4.46 -3.91 -0.60
C GLY A 1 -3.85 -2.54 -0.75
N LEU A 2 -2.81 -2.26 0.04
CA LEU A 2 -2.10 -0.98 0.04
C LEU A 2 -1.31 -0.67 -1.25
N TYR A 3 -0.97 -1.71 -2.02
CA TYR A 3 -0.24 -1.56 -3.29
C TYR A 3 -1.14 -1.23 -4.50
N GLY A 4 -2.47 -1.25 -4.35
CA GLY A 4 -3.40 -1.05 -5.47
C GLY A 4 -3.39 -2.17 -6.51
N ASN A 5 -4.35 -3.10 -6.43
CA ASN A 5 -4.48 -4.20 -7.39
C ASN A 5 -5.71 -4.01 -8.29
N ALA A 6 -5.53 -4.23 -9.59
CA ALA A 6 -6.65 -4.19 -10.53
C ALA A 6 -7.72 -5.24 -10.17
N GLY A 7 -9.00 -4.86 -10.28
CA GLY A 7 -10.13 -5.71 -9.89
C GLY A 7 -10.37 -5.85 -8.38
N GLN A 8 -9.65 -5.10 -7.53
CA GLN A 8 -9.78 -5.14 -6.08
C GLN A 8 -10.06 -3.76 -5.47
N ALA A 9 -10.79 -2.88 -6.16
CA ALA A 9 -11.02 -1.49 -5.73
C ALA A 9 -11.66 -1.39 -4.33
N ASN A 10 -12.68 -2.20 -4.05
CA ASN A 10 -13.33 -2.29 -2.74
C ASN A 10 -12.37 -2.75 -1.64
N TYR A 11 -11.56 -3.78 -1.92
CA TYR A 11 -10.56 -4.30 -1.00
C TYR A 11 -9.45 -3.29 -0.74
N GLY A 12 -8.95 -2.61 -1.79
CA GLY A 12 -7.98 -1.53 -1.70
C GLY A 12 -8.50 -0.40 -0.81
N ALA A 13 -9.67 0.14 -1.12
CA ALA A 13 -10.31 1.19 -0.33
C ALA A 13 -10.46 0.81 1.15
N ALA A 14 -10.95 -0.40 1.44
CA ALA A 14 -11.09 -0.86 2.82
C ALA A 14 -9.74 -0.98 3.55
N LYS A 15 -8.70 -1.50 2.89
CA LYS A 15 -7.37 -1.69 3.51
C LYS A 15 -6.60 -0.38 3.67
N ASP A 16 -6.71 0.56 2.72
CA ASP A 16 -6.17 1.90 2.90
C ASP A 16 -6.91 2.68 4.00
N GLY A 17 -8.23 2.45 4.13
CA GLY A 17 -9.01 2.96 5.25
C GLY A 17 -8.48 2.48 6.60
N ILE A 18 -8.11 1.20 6.73
CA ILE A 18 -7.47 0.67 7.95
C ILE A 18 -6.11 1.34 8.20
N ALA A 19 -5.28 1.53 7.17
CA ALA A 19 -3.98 2.19 7.32
C ALA A 19 -4.11 3.66 7.75
N GLY A 20 -5.09 4.39 7.21
CA GLY A 20 -5.42 5.75 7.63
C GLY A 20 -5.99 5.79 9.05
N PHE A 21 -6.90 4.89 9.39
CA PHE A 21 -7.50 4.76 10.73
C PHE A 21 -6.42 4.49 11.79
N THR A 22 -5.50 3.57 11.52
CA THR A 22 -4.38 3.26 12.43
C THR A 22 -3.56 4.49 12.80
N ARG A 23 -3.26 5.34 11.80
CA ARG A 23 -2.54 6.60 11.99
C ARG A 23 -3.29 7.60 12.87
N VAL A 24 -4.62 7.63 12.81
CA VAL A 24 -5.45 8.50 13.66
C VAL A 24 -5.48 7.94 15.09
N VAL A 25 -5.79 6.65 15.25
CA VAL A 25 -5.86 5.98 16.55
C VAL A 25 -4.54 6.10 17.32
N ALA A 26 -3.41 5.93 16.64
CA ALA A 26 -2.08 6.12 17.22
C ALA A 26 -1.89 7.50 17.86
N ARG A 27 -2.40 8.56 17.23
CA ARG A 27 -2.33 9.94 17.73
C ARG A 27 -3.34 10.20 18.84
N ASP A 28 -4.58 9.71 18.68
CA ASP A 28 -5.67 9.93 19.63
C ASP A 28 -5.39 9.24 20.99
N LEU A 29 -4.83 8.04 20.93
CA LEU A 29 -4.61 7.18 22.10
C LEU A 29 -3.19 7.25 22.66
N GLY A 30 -2.22 7.77 21.91
CA GLY A 30 -0.82 7.87 22.34
C GLY A 30 -0.64 8.61 23.67
N ARG A 31 -1.45 9.64 23.93
CA ARG A 31 -1.47 10.38 25.21
C ARG A 31 -1.86 9.53 26.43
N TYR A 32 -2.49 8.37 26.22
CA TYR A 32 -2.86 7.41 27.25
C TYR A 32 -1.88 6.23 27.34
N GLY A 33 -0.75 6.29 26.63
CA GLY A 33 0.23 5.20 26.59
C GLY A 33 -0.18 4.01 25.72
N VAL A 34 -1.16 4.18 24.83
CA VAL A 34 -1.60 3.12 23.90
C VAL A 34 -0.96 3.35 22.53
N THR A 35 -0.35 2.30 21.97
CA THR A 35 0.17 2.29 20.61
C THR A 35 -0.79 1.60 19.64
N ALA A 36 -0.79 2.02 18.37
CA ALA A 36 -1.53 1.39 17.29
C ALA A 36 -0.66 1.30 16.04
N ASN A 37 -0.46 0.10 15.53
CA ASN A 37 0.28 -0.18 14.30
C ASN A 37 -0.52 -1.15 13.44
N ALA A 38 -0.23 -1.19 12.14
CA ALA A 38 -0.88 -2.11 11.20
C ALA A 38 0.13 -3.04 10.53
N ILE A 39 -0.32 -4.24 10.20
CA ILE A 39 0.45 -5.21 9.43
C ILE A 39 -0.25 -5.42 8.08
N SER A 40 0.54 -5.38 7.01
CA SER A 40 0.19 -5.76 5.65
C SER A 40 0.82 -7.13 5.37
N PRO A 41 0.15 -8.25 5.69
CA PRO A 41 0.78 -9.57 5.58
C PRO A 41 0.78 -10.11 4.15
N SER A 42 1.79 -10.93 3.84
CA SER A 42 1.77 -11.88 2.72
C SER A 42 2.18 -13.27 3.23
N ALA A 43 1.26 -14.22 3.13
CA ALA A 43 1.42 -15.58 3.65
C ALA A 43 0.53 -16.57 2.88
N ALA A 44 1.03 -17.78 2.64
CA ALA A 44 0.23 -18.86 2.06
C ALA A 44 -0.81 -19.36 3.07
N THR A 45 -2.06 -18.94 2.90
CA THR A 45 -3.19 -19.31 3.77
C THR A 45 -4.36 -19.84 2.95
N ARG A 46 -5.35 -20.44 3.62
CA ARG A 46 -6.60 -20.91 2.98
C ARG A 46 -7.29 -19.82 2.15
N MET A 47 -7.24 -18.57 2.62
CA MET A 47 -7.82 -17.41 1.92
C MET A 47 -7.21 -17.19 0.53
N ILE A 48 -5.91 -17.48 0.36
CA ILE A 48 -5.22 -17.31 -0.92
C ILE A 48 -5.23 -18.60 -1.74
N GLY A 49 -5.19 -19.75 -1.07
CA GLY A 49 -5.35 -21.07 -1.69
C GLY A 49 -6.73 -21.31 -2.29
N SER A 50 -7.76 -20.60 -1.84
CA SER A 50 -9.11 -20.66 -2.43
C SER A 50 -9.26 -19.87 -3.73
N ILE A 51 -8.22 -19.18 -4.22
CA ILE A 51 -8.25 -18.54 -5.53
C ILE A 51 -7.87 -19.60 -6.57
N PRO A 52 -8.78 -20.01 -7.47
CA PRO A 52 -8.49 -21.01 -8.47
C PRO A 52 -7.35 -20.59 -9.42
N ASP A 53 -6.48 -21.52 -9.81
CA ASP A 53 -5.30 -21.23 -10.64
C ASP A 53 -5.66 -20.79 -12.06
N ASP A 54 -6.78 -21.29 -12.60
CA ASP A 54 -7.42 -20.82 -13.82
C ASP A 54 -7.88 -19.36 -13.71
N ALA A 55 -8.39 -18.93 -12.55
CA ALA A 55 -8.75 -17.53 -12.31
C ALA A 55 -7.52 -16.62 -12.21
N ARG A 56 -6.37 -17.12 -11.73
CA ARG A 56 -5.09 -16.39 -11.78
C ARG A 56 -4.59 -16.28 -13.22
N ALA A 57 -4.59 -17.38 -13.96
CA ALA A 57 -4.15 -17.43 -15.35
C ALA A 57 -5.02 -16.53 -16.26
N LEU A 58 -6.34 -16.54 -16.08
CA LEU A 58 -7.27 -15.70 -16.84
C LEU A 58 -7.07 -14.21 -16.56
N ARG A 59 -6.77 -13.83 -15.31
CA ARG A 59 -6.44 -12.44 -14.95
C ARG A 59 -5.13 -12.00 -15.59
N ALA A 60 -4.10 -12.85 -15.53
CA ALA A 60 -2.82 -12.59 -16.18
C ALA A 60 -2.98 -12.42 -17.71
N ALA A 61 -3.76 -13.30 -18.35
CA ALA A 61 -4.06 -13.22 -19.79
C ALA A 61 -4.83 -11.94 -20.19
N ARG A 62 -5.59 -11.35 -19.25
CA ARG A 62 -6.32 -10.08 -19.46
C ARG A 62 -5.49 -8.84 -19.10
N GLY A 63 -4.19 -8.98 -18.86
CA GLY A 63 -3.31 -7.88 -18.47
C GLY A 63 -3.64 -7.27 -17.10
N ILE A 64 -4.44 -7.97 -16.28
CA ILE A 64 -4.78 -7.55 -14.92
C ILE A 64 -3.55 -7.89 -14.06
N SER A 65 -2.62 -6.94 -13.96
CA SER A 65 -1.47 -7.10 -13.08
C SER A 65 -1.95 -7.01 -11.62
N THR A 66 -1.59 -8.02 -10.84
CA THR A 66 -1.51 -7.86 -9.39
C THR A 66 -0.21 -7.12 -9.15
N GLY A 67 -0.28 -5.85 -8.74
CA GLY A 67 0.91 -5.03 -8.48
C GLY A 67 1.88 -5.78 -7.59
N ALA A 68 3.18 -5.73 -7.96
CA ALA A 68 4.28 -6.55 -7.43
C ALA A 68 3.81 -7.94 -7.01
N ALA A 69 3.98 -8.94 -7.88
CA ALA A 69 3.76 -10.34 -7.55
C ALA A 69 4.62 -10.73 -6.34
N LEU A 70 4.10 -10.45 -5.13
CA LEU A 70 4.64 -10.91 -3.87
C LEU A 70 4.53 -12.41 -3.99
N THR A 71 5.67 -13.05 -4.24
CA THR A 71 5.77 -14.49 -4.16
C THR A 71 5.23 -14.82 -2.77
N LEU A 72 4.14 -15.58 -2.71
CA LEU A 72 3.59 -16.02 -1.44
C LEU A 72 4.63 -16.96 -0.83
N ARG A 73 5.41 -16.39 0.07
CA ARG A 73 6.49 -17.02 0.81
C ARG A 73 6.00 -17.20 2.23
N GLY A 74 6.31 -18.35 2.82
CA GLY A 74 5.93 -18.68 4.18
C GLY A 74 4.43 -18.91 4.43
N GLY A 75 4.12 -19.26 5.68
CA GLY A 75 2.79 -19.47 6.23
C GLY A 75 2.34 -18.34 7.16
N ALA A 76 1.19 -18.53 7.80
CA ALA A 76 0.68 -17.56 8.78
C ALA A 76 1.65 -17.36 9.97
N ASP A 77 2.40 -18.40 10.30
CA ASP A 77 3.35 -18.42 11.42
C ASP A 77 4.52 -17.44 11.21
N ASP A 78 4.83 -17.07 9.96
CA ASP A 78 5.86 -16.07 9.66
C ASP A 78 5.43 -14.64 10.01
N ILE A 79 4.13 -14.40 10.24
CA ILE A 79 3.58 -13.09 10.59
C ILE A 79 3.49 -12.93 12.11
N ALA A 80 3.26 -14.03 12.84
CA ALA A 80 2.97 -14.02 14.26
C ALA A 80 4.05 -13.35 15.13
N PRO A 81 5.37 -13.54 14.88
CA PRO A 81 6.41 -12.89 15.68
C PRO A 81 6.32 -11.36 15.66
N MET A 82 6.02 -10.75 14.51
CA MET A 82 5.86 -9.30 14.43
C MET A 82 4.66 -8.80 15.24
N VAL A 83 3.54 -9.54 15.20
CA VAL A 83 2.36 -9.22 16.02
C VAL A 83 2.70 -9.30 17.51
N ALA A 84 3.36 -10.39 17.92
CA ALA A 84 3.72 -10.60 19.32
C ALA A 84 4.67 -9.52 19.84
N TRP A 85 5.67 -9.14 19.04
CA TRP A 85 6.61 -8.07 19.40
C TRP A 85 5.93 -6.69 19.45
N LEU A 86 5.07 -6.34 18.49
CA LEU A 86 4.31 -5.08 18.54
C LEU A 86 3.38 -4.98 19.75
N ALA A 87 2.98 -6.11 20.33
CA ALA A 87 2.15 -6.18 21.53
C ALA A 87 2.97 -6.23 22.84
N SER A 88 4.30 -6.25 22.77
CA SER A 88 5.18 -6.34 23.93
C SER A 88 5.63 -4.96 24.42
N GLU A 89 6.17 -4.89 25.65
CA GLU A 89 6.65 -3.63 26.25
C GLU A 89 7.83 -3.04 25.47
N GLU A 90 8.66 -3.89 24.86
CA GLU A 90 9.82 -3.48 24.07
C GLU A 90 9.42 -2.63 22.85
N ALA A 91 8.20 -2.79 22.33
CA ALA A 91 7.67 -2.03 21.20
C ALA A 91 6.89 -0.78 21.62
N ALA A 92 6.88 -0.37 22.90
CA ALA A 92 6.12 0.79 23.38
C ALA A 92 6.47 2.13 22.69
N HIS A 93 7.63 2.20 22.03
CA HIS A 93 8.10 3.35 21.26
C HIS A 93 7.67 3.36 19.78
N VAL A 94 7.02 2.29 19.30
CA VAL A 94 6.60 2.13 17.91
C VAL A 94 5.10 2.42 17.80
N ASN A 95 4.71 3.47 17.09
CA ASN A 95 3.31 3.91 17.03
C ASN A 95 2.94 4.58 15.71
N GLY A 96 1.82 4.20 15.10
CA GLY A 96 1.26 4.84 13.90
C GLY A 96 1.77 4.28 12.57
N HIS A 97 2.55 3.20 12.59
CA HIS A 97 3.24 2.69 11.41
C HIS A 97 2.53 1.49 10.77
N VAL A 98 2.87 1.24 9.51
CA VAL A 98 2.40 0.08 8.76
C VAL A 98 3.59 -0.76 8.32
N PHE A 99 3.58 -2.05 8.64
CA PHE A 99 4.64 -2.98 8.30
C PHE A 99 4.16 -4.03 7.32
N HIS A 100 4.85 -4.20 6.19
CA HIS A 100 4.68 -5.37 5.35
C HIS A 100 5.54 -6.52 5.90
N VAL A 101 4.91 -7.68 6.10
CA VAL A 101 5.56 -8.84 6.71
C VAL A 101 5.30 -10.08 5.87
N THR A 102 6.35 -10.81 5.54
CA THR A 102 6.34 -12.09 4.84
C THR A 102 7.65 -12.82 5.13
N GLU A 103 7.66 -14.15 5.19
CA GLU A 103 8.83 -15.03 5.42
C GLU A 103 10.21 -14.32 5.50
N GLY A 104 10.68 -14.04 6.72
CA GLY A 104 12.00 -13.44 6.98
C GLY A 104 12.16 -11.96 6.62
N LEU A 105 11.13 -11.31 6.10
CA LEU A 105 11.11 -9.90 5.71
C LEU A 105 10.13 -9.09 6.57
N VAL A 106 10.64 -7.99 7.12
CA VAL A 106 9.85 -6.95 7.78
C VAL A 106 10.19 -5.62 7.12
N THR A 107 9.21 -5.03 6.44
CA THR A 107 9.38 -3.81 5.64
C THR A 107 8.49 -2.72 6.20
N LEU A 108 9.06 -1.58 6.59
CA LEU A 108 8.28 -0.38 6.91
C LEU A 108 7.67 0.19 5.62
N LEU A 109 6.35 0.40 5.62
CA LEU A 109 5.66 1.10 4.54
C LEU A 109 5.59 2.58 4.83
N ASN A 110 5.67 3.38 3.76
CA ASN A 110 5.67 4.82 3.83
C ASN A 110 4.38 5.40 4.43
N GLU A 111 4.51 6.51 5.14
CA GLU A 111 3.40 7.42 5.49
C GLU A 111 3.21 8.46 4.38
N PRO A 112 2.03 9.05 4.18
CA PRO A 112 1.88 10.10 3.17
C PRO A 112 2.76 11.29 3.55
N GLU A 113 3.88 11.43 2.84
CA GLU A 113 4.80 12.54 2.94
C GLU A 113 4.84 13.33 1.62
N PRO A 114 5.02 14.66 1.67
CA PRO A 114 5.25 15.45 0.46
C PRO A 114 6.55 15.03 -0.22
N VAL A 115 6.47 14.41 -1.41
CA VAL A 115 7.65 13.93 -2.16
C VAL A 115 8.26 15.02 -3.06
N LYS A 116 7.42 15.77 -3.78
CA LYS A 116 7.82 16.90 -4.64
C LYS A 116 6.77 18.00 -4.53
N THR A 117 7.17 19.28 -4.61
CA THR A 117 6.25 20.43 -4.51
C THR A 117 6.66 21.54 -5.49
N ILE A 118 5.68 22.13 -6.17
CA ILE A 118 5.82 23.39 -6.91
C ILE A 118 4.95 24.44 -6.24
N GLN A 119 5.47 25.66 -6.15
CA GLN A 119 4.82 26.77 -5.47
C GLN A 119 4.89 28.03 -6.34
N LYS A 120 3.84 28.86 -6.23
CA LYS A 120 3.84 30.23 -6.72
C LYS A 120 2.99 31.10 -5.79
N ASP A 121 3.09 32.41 -5.95
CA ASP A 121 2.17 33.34 -5.30
C ASP A 121 0.82 33.35 -6.04
N GLY A 122 -0.28 33.27 -5.29
CA GLY A 122 -1.63 33.24 -5.84
C GLY A 122 -2.08 31.88 -6.38
N LYS A 123 -3.19 31.86 -7.12
CA LYS A 123 -3.85 30.63 -7.59
C LYS A 123 -3.26 30.16 -8.91
N TRP A 124 -2.94 28.86 -9.02
CA TRP A 124 -2.60 28.21 -10.28
C TRP A 124 -3.74 28.30 -11.29
N THR A 125 -3.42 28.58 -12.56
CA THR A 125 -4.32 28.36 -13.69
C THR A 125 -4.01 27.01 -14.35
N VAL A 126 -4.95 26.50 -15.14
CA VAL A 126 -4.77 25.24 -15.88
C VAL A 126 -3.63 25.37 -16.89
N GLU A 127 -3.55 26.50 -17.59
CA GLU A 127 -2.53 26.78 -18.61
C GLU A 127 -1.11 26.79 -18.02
N GLU A 128 -0.95 27.34 -16.82
CA GLU A 128 0.32 27.30 -16.10
C GLU A 128 0.70 25.88 -15.72
N LEU A 129 -0.24 25.08 -15.19
CA LEU A 129 0.02 23.69 -14.83
C LEU A 129 0.37 22.84 -16.05
N VAL A 130 -0.31 23.02 -17.18
CA VAL A 130 0.03 22.34 -18.44
C VAL A 130 1.48 22.61 -18.85
N ARG A 131 1.98 23.84 -18.62
CA ARG A 131 3.36 24.21 -18.97
C ARG A 131 4.39 23.80 -17.93
N VAL A 132 4.09 23.97 -16.64
CA VAL A 132 5.06 23.81 -15.54
C VAL A 132 5.10 22.37 -15.03
N PHE A 133 3.96 21.70 -14.90
CA PHE A 133 3.88 20.38 -14.28
C PHE A 133 4.73 19.32 -14.99
N PRO A 134 4.66 19.15 -16.34
CA PRO A 134 5.41 18.10 -17.03
C PRO A 134 6.94 18.29 -16.95
N VAL A 135 7.41 19.52 -16.79
CA VAL A 135 8.84 19.88 -16.72
C VAL A 135 9.33 20.10 -15.29
N THR A 136 8.51 19.78 -14.28
CA THR A 136 8.88 19.90 -12.86
C THR A 136 8.58 18.59 -12.12
N ILE A 137 7.50 18.53 -11.35
CA ILE A 137 7.14 17.36 -10.55
C ILE A 137 6.60 16.20 -11.39
N GLY A 138 6.27 16.45 -12.66
CA GLY A 138 5.75 15.47 -13.60
C GLY A 138 6.79 14.68 -14.40
N ILE A 139 8.09 15.02 -14.34
CA ILE A 139 9.15 14.48 -15.24
C ILE A 139 9.24 12.95 -15.23
N GLU A 140 8.81 12.29 -14.15
CA GLU A 140 8.93 10.84 -13.96
C GLU A 140 7.58 10.18 -13.61
N LEU A 141 6.48 10.93 -13.72
CA LEU A 141 5.16 10.39 -13.41
C LEU A 141 4.63 9.64 -14.63
N GLY A 142 4.55 8.32 -14.52
CA GLY A 142 3.93 7.45 -15.54
C GLY A 142 2.48 7.11 -15.20
N ASN A 143 1.63 6.95 -16.22
CA ASN A 143 0.34 6.28 -16.05
C ASN A 143 0.61 4.78 -15.80
N PRO A 144 0.24 4.21 -14.64
CA PRO A 144 0.50 2.80 -14.34
C PRO A 144 -0.33 1.82 -15.20
N ALA A 145 -1.37 2.29 -15.90
CA ALA A 145 -2.19 1.49 -16.81
C ALA A 145 -2.64 2.35 -18.01
N PRO A 146 -1.75 2.62 -18.99
CA PRO A 146 -2.10 3.41 -20.17
C PRO A 146 -3.13 2.68 -21.04
N SER A 147 -3.98 3.43 -21.74
CA SER A 147 -4.93 2.85 -22.69
C SER A 147 -4.19 2.04 -23.75
N GLN A 148 -4.56 0.78 -23.92
CA GLN A 148 -4.07 0.00 -25.05
C GLN A 148 -4.79 0.48 -26.32
N VAL A 149 -4.02 0.82 -27.35
CA VAL A 149 -4.59 1.06 -28.68
C VAL A 149 -5.28 -0.24 -29.11
N PRO A 150 -6.53 -0.22 -29.59
CA PRO A 150 -7.16 -1.43 -30.11
C PRO A 150 -6.24 -2.04 -31.17
N GLN A 151 -5.89 -3.31 -31.02
CA GLN A 151 -5.29 -4.06 -32.12
C GLN A 151 -6.39 -4.25 -33.16
N GLU A 152 -6.17 -3.72 -34.36
CA GLU A 152 -7.05 -3.92 -35.52
C GLU A 152 -7.15 -5.39 -35.92
#